data_AF-A0A962MKV4-F1
#
_entry.id   AF-A0A962MKV4-F1
#
_cell.length_a   1.000
_cell.length_b   1.000
_cell.length_c   1.000
_cell.angle_alpha   90.00
_cell.angle_beta   90.00
_cell.angle_gamma   90.00
#
_symmetry.space_group_name_H-M   'P 1'
#
loop_
_entity.id
_entity.type
_entity.pdbx_description
1 polymer ?
#
loop_
_entity_poly.entity_id
_entity_poly.type
_entity_poly.pdbx_seq_one_letter_code
_entity_poly.pdbx_strand_id
1 'polypeptide(L)'
;ARTQGRTALSRPTQLRIQRLFDRIIAPAHQQHPHAERQQGQRGRIAQSDARNLLDRLIAYKDAYLRFLTDFAVPFDNNLAERDIRMAKLQQKISGSFRTDRGADIFCRIRGYISTLRKQHHDLFSALTSLWLARPFFPVPAC
;
A
#
# COMPACT_ATOMS: atom_id res chain seq x y z
N ALA A 1 -4.40 -7.12 -21.39
CA ALA A 1 -5.60 -6.96 -20.54
C ALA A 1 -5.84 -5.50 -20.18
N ARG A 2 -4.94 -4.82 -19.44
CA ARG A 2 -5.03 -3.36 -19.21
C ARG A 2 -5.00 -2.55 -20.50
N THR A 3 -4.09 -2.89 -21.42
CA THR A 3 -4.01 -2.31 -22.78
C THR A 3 -5.22 -2.61 -23.67
N GLN A 4 -6.10 -3.52 -23.25
CA GLN A 4 -7.33 -3.91 -23.96
C GLN A 4 -8.58 -3.33 -23.29
N GLY A 5 -8.43 -2.33 -22.40
CA GLY A 5 -9.55 -1.66 -21.72
C GLY A 5 -10.28 -2.49 -20.67
N ARG A 6 -9.79 -3.69 -20.31
CA ARG A 6 -10.40 -4.51 -19.25
C ARG A 6 -10.08 -3.90 -17.88
N THR A 7 -10.97 -4.10 -16.91
CA THR A 7 -10.81 -3.67 -15.51
C THR A 7 -10.40 -4.80 -14.56
N ALA A 8 -10.47 -6.06 -15.02
CA ALA A 8 -10.12 -7.26 -14.29
C ALA A 8 -9.55 -8.35 -15.20
N LEU A 9 -8.88 -9.36 -14.63
CA LEU A 9 -8.51 -10.58 -15.35
C LEU A 9 -9.74 -11.47 -15.59
N SER A 10 -9.66 -12.37 -16.56
CA SER A 10 -10.73 -13.34 -16.81
C SER A 10 -10.94 -14.26 -15.60
N ARG A 11 -12.20 -14.67 -15.34
CA ARG A 11 -12.53 -15.53 -14.21
C ARG A 11 -11.72 -16.85 -14.18
N PRO A 12 -11.49 -17.55 -15.31
CA PRO A 12 -10.61 -18.72 -15.33
C PRO A 12 -9.17 -18.41 -14.90
N THR A 13 -8.62 -17.26 -15.34
CA THR A 13 -7.27 -16.84 -14.95
C THR A 13 -7.20 -16.49 -13.46
N GLN A 14 -8.20 -15.79 -12.92
CA GLN A 14 -8.27 -15.47 -11.49
C GLN A 14 -8.25 -16.75 -10.64
N LEU A 15 -9.10 -17.73 -10.97
CA LEU A 15 -9.16 -19.01 -10.27
C LEU A 15 -7.85 -19.78 -10.35
N ARG A 16 -7.21 -19.78 -11.53
CA ARG A 16 -5.89 -20.42 -11.71
C ARG A 16 -4.85 -19.81 -10.76
N ILE A 17 -4.78 -18.48 -10.67
CA ILE A 17 -3.80 -17.79 -9.82
C ILE A 17 -4.11 -18.01 -8.33
N GLN A 18 -5.37 -17.95 -7.93
CA GLN A 18 -5.78 -18.25 -6.55
C GLN A 18 -5.40 -19.68 -6.14
N ARG A 19 -5.62 -20.67 -7.00
CA ARG A 19 -5.19 -22.06 -6.74
C ARG A 19 -3.68 -22.20 -6.63
N LEU A 20 -2.91 -21.48 -7.46
CA LEU A 20 -1.45 -21.47 -7.35
C LEU A 20 -0.98 -20.87 -6.04
N PHE A 21 -1.61 -19.77 -5.60
CA PHE A 21 -1.36 -19.17 -4.29
C PHE A 21 -1.62 -20.19 -3.17
N ASP A 22 -2.78 -20.84 -3.16
CA ASP A 22 -3.14 -21.84 -2.13
C ASP A 22 -2.19 -23.03 -2.14
N ARG A 23 -1.76 -23.48 -3.33
CA ARG A 23 -0.78 -24.56 -3.48
C ARG A 23 0.58 -24.22 -2.88
N ILE A 24 1.00 -22.96 -2.93
CA ILE A 24 2.27 -22.50 -2.32
C ILE A 24 2.13 -22.36 -0.80
N ILE A 25 0.97 -21.89 -0.33
CA ILE A 25 0.68 -21.71 1.11
C ILE A 25 0.55 -23.05 1.84
N ALA A 26 -0.03 -24.06 1.21
CA ALA A 26 -0.26 -25.38 1.82
C ALA A 26 1.00 -26.02 2.46
N PRO A 27 2.13 -26.19 1.75
CA PRO A 27 3.35 -26.72 2.37
C PRO A 27 3.98 -25.77 3.39
N ALA A 28 3.79 -24.45 3.24
CA ALA A 28 4.36 -23.47 4.15
C ALA A 28 3.83 -23.61 5.58
N HIS A 29 2.60 -24.10 5.77
CA HIS A 29 2.06 -24.41 7.10
C HIS A 29 2.88 -25.46 7.86
N GLN A 30 3.39 -26.46 7.15
CA GLN A 30 4.20 -27.53 7.74
C GLN A 30 5.64 -27.09 7.96
N GLN A 31 6.20 -26.30 7.03
CA GLN A 31 7.56 -25.77 7.14
C GLN A 31 7.70 -24.71 8.23
N HIS A 32 6.62 -23.97 8.50
CA HIS A 32 6.57 -22.89 9.48
C HIS A 32 5.41 -23.12 10.46
N PRO A 33 5.54 -24.09 11.38
CA PRO A 33 4.54 -24.32 12.41
C PRO A 33 4.49 -23.15 13.40
N HIS A 34 3.40 -23.08 14.16
CA HIS A 34 3.33 -22.13 15.26
C HIS A 34 4.34 -22.48 16.34
N ALA A 35 4.96 -21.46 16.93
CA ALA A 35 5.83 -21.65 18.08
C ALA A 35 5.00 -22.13 19.27
N GLU A 36 5.50 -23.17 19.92
CA GLU A 36 4.87 -23.77 21.11
C GLU A 36 5.33 -23.07 22.39
N ARG A 37 4.46 -23.10 23.41
CA ARG A 37 4.79 -22.52 24.72
C ARG A 37 5.78 -23.43 25.43
N GLN A 38 6.91 -22.86 25.85
CA GLN A 38 7.85 -23.56 26.71
C GLN A 38 7.41 -23.50 28.19
N GLN A 39 7.74 -24.53 28.97
CA GLN A 39 7.37 -24.59 30.38
C GLN A 39 7.97 -23.42 31.16
N GLY A 40 7.14 -22.68 31.89
CA GLY A 40 7.55 -21.47 32.63
C GLY A 40 7.51 -20.17 31.81
N GLN A 41 7.27 -20.22 30.49
CA GLN A 41 7.17 -19.02 29.67
C GLN A 41 5.87 -18.26 29.96
N ARG A 42 6.01 -16.99 30.35
CA ARG A 42 4.89 -16.05 30.58
C ARG A 42 4.77 -15.06 29.42
N GLY A 43 3.55 -14.65 29.10
CA GLY A 43 3.27 -13.66 28.05
C GLY A 43 2.98 -14.26 26.65
N ARG A 44 2.99 -13.38 25.64
CA ARG A 44 2.73 -13.73 24.23
C ARG A 44 3.91 -14.49 23.63
N ILE A 45 3.62 -15.58 22.93
CA ILE A 45 4.63 -16.39 22.25
C ILE A 45 5.01 -15.70 20.94
N ALA A 46 6.27 -15.29 20.82
CA ALA A 46 6.82 -14.77 19.57
C ALA A 46 6.85 -15.89 18.51
N GLN A 47 6.29 -15.62 17.34
CA GLN A 47 6.38 -16.51 16.17
C GLN A 47 7.59 -16.11 15.31
N SER A 48 8.07 -17.03 14.48
CA SER A 48 9.10 -16.71 13.50
C SER A 48 8.60 -15.68 12.46
N ASP A 49 9.51 -14.93 11.86
CA ASP A 49 9.16 -13.97 10.80
C ASP A 49 8.44 -14.65 9.63
N ALA A 50 8.87 -15.86 9.26
CA ALA A 50 8.24 -16.66 8.23
C ALA A 50 6.79 -17.04 8.58
N ARG A 51 6.52 -17.41 9.86
CA ARG A 51 5.16 -17.70 10.32
C ARG A 51 4.28 -16.46 10.33
N ASN A 52 4.80 -15.34 10.84
CA ASN A 52 4.08 -14.07 10.85
C ASN A 52 3.71 -13.62 9.42
N LEU A 53 4.63 -13.79 8.46
CA LEU A 53 4.36 -13.51 7.06
C LEU A 53 3.30 -14.45 6.48
N LEU A 54 3.39 -15.75 6.74
CA LEU A 54 2.43 -16.75 6.30
C LEU A 54 1.01 -16.43 6.81
N ASP A 55 0.87 -16.18 8.12
CA ASP A 55 -0.41 -15.82 8.73
C ASP A 55 -1.00 -14.57 8.09
N ARG A 56 -0.16 -13.57 7.78
CA ARG A 56 -0.59 -12.34 7.11
C ARG A 56 -1.01 -12.59 5.66
N LEU A 57 -0.28 -13.41 4.91
CA LEU A 57 -0.63 -13.77 3.53
C LEU A 57 -1.98 -14.48 3.46
N ILE A 58 -2.27 -15.35 4.44
CA ILE A 58 -3.56 -16.05 4.55
C ILE A 58 -4.67 -15.06 4.92
N ALA A 59 -4.49 -14.31 6.00
CA ALA A 59 -5.50 -13.40 6.52
C ALA A 59 -5.90 -12.30 5.51
N TYR A 60 -4.96 -11.86 4.68
CA TYR A 60 -5.17 -10.78 3.72
C TYR A 60 -5.05 -11.23 2.26
N LYS A 61 -5.30 -12.52 1.97
CA LYS A 61 -5.21 -13.10 0.61
C LYS A 61 -5.92 -12.24 -0.45
N ASP A 62 -7.14 -11.80 -0.16
CA ASP A 62 -7.93 -10.99 -1.09
C ASP A 62 -7.30 -9.63 -1.38
N ALA A 63 -6.61 -9.03 -0.40
CA ALA A 63 -5.88 -7.79 -0.59
C ALA A 63 -4.63 -8.00 -1.45
N TYR A 64 -3.85 -9.05 -1.19
CA TYR A 64 -2.66 -9.39 -1.99
C TYR A 64 -3.01 -9.76 -3.43
N LEU A 65 -4.18 -10.35 -3.67
CA LEU A 65 -4.66 -10.74 -5.00
C LEU A 65 -5.64 -9.73 -5.62
N ARG A 66 -5.81 -8.54 -5.03
CA ARG A 66 -6.78 -7.53 -5.48
C ARG A 66 -6.54 -7.06 -6.91
N PHE A 67 -5.28 -7.00 -7.34
CA PHE A 67 -4.90 -6.64 -8.72
C PHE A 67 -5.47 -7.58 -9.78
N LEU A 68 -5.95 -8.77 -9.41
CA LEU A 68 -6.61 -9.71 -10.32
C LEU A 68 -8.05 -9.27 -10.66
N THR A 69 -8.74 -8.64 -9.71
CA THR A 69 -10.15 -8.24 -9.82
C THR A 69 -10.34 -6.75 -10.06
N ASP A 70 -9.32 -5.95 -9.76
CA ASP A 70 -9.38 -4.49 -9.83
C ASP A 70 -8.05 -3.92 -10.35
N PHE A 71 -8.04 -3.48 -11.61
CA PHE A 71 -6.84 -2.93 -12.24
C PHE A 71 -6.49 -1.51 -11.80
N ALA A 72 -7.37 -0.81 -11.08
CA ALA A 72 -7.00 0.44 -10.43
C ALA A 72 -5.97 0.18 -9.32
N VAL A 73 -5.98 -1.03 -8.74
CA VAL A 73 -5.00 -1.48 -7.77
C VAL A 73 -3.76 -2.05 -8.50
N PRO A 74 -2.57 -1.46 -8.34
CA PRO A 74 -1.34 -2.03 -8.88
C PRO A 74 -0.98 -3.33 -8.15
N PHE A 75 -0.16 -4.16 -8.80
CA PHE A 75 0.39 -5.38 -8.17
C PHE A 75 1.38 -5.04 -7.04
N ASP A 76 2.15 -3.98 -7.22
CA ASP A 76 3.14 -3.53 -6.25
C ASP A 76 2.62 -2.39 -5.35
N ASN A 77 3.35 -2.15 -4.26
CA ASN A 77 3.05 -1.09 -3.30
C ASN A 77 3.93 0.16 -3.49
N ASN A 78 4.63 0.28 -4.63
CA ASN A 78 5.66 1.30 -4.82
C ASN A 78 5.11 2.73 -4.69
N LEU A 79 3.85 2.93 -5.10
CA LEU A 79 3.19 4.22 -5.02
C LEU A 79 2.96 4.65 -3.57
N ALA A 80 2.40 3.79 -2.73
CA ALA A 80 2.13 4.11 -1.34
C ALA A 80 3.44 4.29 -0.56
N GLU A 81 4.45 3.45 -0.82
CA GLU A 81 5.77 3.59 -0.21
C GLU A 81 6.43 4.91 -0.57
N ARG A 82 6.37 5.32 -1.84
CA ARG A 82 6.91 6.61 -2.30
C ARG A 82 6.21 7.80 -1.64
N ASP A 83 4.88 7.73 -1.50
CA ASP A 83 4.09 8.78 -0.86
C ASP A 83 4.41 8.88 0.66
N ILE A 84 4.51 7.74 1.38
CA ILE A 84 4.81 7.68 2.82
C ILE A 84 6.27 8.03 3.13
N ARG A 85 7.22 7.67 2.25
CA ARG A 85 8.66 7.90 2.44
C ARG A 85 9.00 9.32 2.84
N MET A 86 8.21 10.27 2.37
CA MET A 86 8.49 11.68 2.57
C MET A 86 8.13 12.17 3.97
N ALA A 87 7.14 11.56 4.63
CA ALA A 87 6.95 11.74 6.06
C ALA A 87 8.16 11.21 6.85
N LYS A 88 8.70 10.05 6.45
CA LYS A 88 9.91 9.49 7.09
C LYS A 88 11.15 10.34 6.84
N LEU A 89 11.29 10.92 5.66
CA LEU A 89 12.37 11.85 5.33
C LEU A 89 12.29 13.13 6.17
N GLN A 90 11.08 13.69 6.34
CA GLN A 90 10.86 14.82 7.24
C GLN A 90 11.30 14.47 8.67
N GLN A 91 10.90 13.29 9.18
CA GLN A 91 11.33 12.82 10.49
C GLN A 91 12.85 12.68 10.60
N LYS A 92 13.51 12.19 9.55
CA LYS A 92 14.96 11.99 9.52
C LYS A 92 15.73 13.32 9.54
N ILE A 93 15.31 14.29 8.73
CA ILE A 93 16.05 15.54 8.53
C ILE A 93 15.69 16.59 9.57
N SER A 94 14.41 16.72 9.89
CA SER A 94 13.88 17.81 10.71
C SER A 94 13.36 17.36 12.08
N GLY A 95 13.47 16.06 12.40
CA GLY A 95 12.82 15.47 13.57
C GLY A 95 11.31 15.31 13.37
N SER A 96 10.58 14.91 14.42
CA SER A 96 9.14 14.72 14.36
C SER A 96 8.35 16.02 14.21
N PHE A 97 7.08 15.91 13.78
CA PHE A 97 6.14 17.02 13.87
C PHE A 97 5.88 17.35 15.35
N ARG A 98 5.99 18.64 15.72
CA ARG A 98 5.75 19.11 17.09
C ARG A 98 4.26 19.27 17.42
N THR A 99 3.41 19.32 16.41
CA THR A 99 1.96 19.47 16.53
C THR A 99 1.26 18.68 15.42
N ASP A 100 0.05 18.20 15.69
CA ASP A 100 -0.77 17.52 14.68
C ASP A 100 -1.10 18.44 13.50
N ARG A 101 -1.34 19.73 13.78
CA ARG A 101 -1.55 20.75 12.74
C ARG A 101 -0.38 20.82 11.75
N GLY A 102 0.86 20.69 12.23
CA GLY A 102 2.04 20.67 11.36
C GLY A 102 2.06 19.42 10.45
N ALA A 103 1.68 18.27 11.00
CA ALA A 103 1.54 17.03 10.23
C ALA A 103 0.42 17.15 9.18
N ASP A 104 -0.73 17.75 9.54
CA ASP A 104 -1.85 17.97 8.62
C ASP A 104 -1.47 18.87 7.45
N ILE A 105 -0.78 19.99 7.71
CA ILE A 105 -0.30 20.90 6.66
C ILE A 105 0.66 20.15 5.72
N PHE A 106 1.58 19.36 6.28
CA PHE A 106 2.48 18.53 5.49
C PHE A 106 1.70 17.55 4.60
N CYS A 107 0.77 16.79 5.16
CA CYS A 107 -0.06 15.83 4.43
C CYS A 107 -0.88 16.52 3.33
N ARG A 108 -1.46 17.70 3.59
CA ARG A 108 -2.22 18.48 2.59
C ARG A 108 -1.36 18.88 1.40
N ILE A 109 -0.20 19.50 1.64
CA ILE A 109 0.71 19.94 0.57
C ILE A 109 1.17 18.74 -0.27
N ARG A 110 1.59 17.67 0.40
CA ARG A 110 2.09 16.46 -0.25
C ARG A 110 0.99 15.72 -1.01
N GLY A 111 -0.21 15.63 -0.44
CA GLY A 111 -1.39 15.06 -1.07
C GLY A 111 -1.79 15.81 -2.33
N TYR A 112 -1.80 17.15 -2.28
CA TYR A 112 -2.05 18.00 -3.45
C TYR A 112 -1.07 17.71 -4.59
N ILE A 113 0.25 17.77 -4.32
CA ILE A 113 1.29 17.51 -5.31
C ILE A 113 1.21 16.06 -5.85
N SER A 114 0.98 15.07 -4.99
CA SER A 114 0.85 13.67 -5.40
C SER A 114 -0.36 13.47 -6.33
N THR A 115 -1.48 14.13 -6.03
CA THR A 115 -2.70 14.10 -6.86
C THR A 115 -2.46 14.70 -8.24
N LEU A 116 -1.86 15.88 -8.31
CA LEU A 116 -1.53 16.53 -9.58
C LEU A 116 -0.64 15.66 -10.47
N ARG A 117 0.38 15.02 -9.88
CA ARG A 117 1.26 14.08 -10.60
C ARG A 117 0.50 12.87 -11.15
N LYS A 118 -0.40 12.29 -10.34
CA LYS A 118 -1.22 11.12 -10.72
C LYS A 118 -2.18 11.45 -11.87
N GLN A 119 -2.65 12.69 -11.94
CA GLN A 119 -3.55 13.18 -12.99
C GLN A 119 -2.82 13.84 -14.17
N HIS A 120 -1.48 13.74 -14.21
CA HIS A 120 -0.66 14.29 -15.30
C HIS A 120 -0.80 15.80 -15.49
N HIS A 121 -1.08 16.55 -14.42
CA HIS A 121 -1.08 18.01 -14.45
C HIS A 121 0.33 18.59 -14.31
N ASP A 122 0.56 19.74 -14.96
CA ASP A 122 1.79 20.49 -14.79
C ASP A 122 1.85 21.12 -13.38
N LEU A 123 2.88 20.72 -12.62
CA LEU A 123 3.05 21.15 -11.24
C LEU A 123 3.39 22.63 -11.12
N PHE A 124 4.21 23.14 -12.04
CA PHE A 124 4.67 24.53 -11.97
C PHE A 124 3.51 25.49 -12.18
N SER A 125 2.67 25.23 -13.18
CA SER A 125 1.45 25.99 -13.45
C SER A 125 0.47 25.92 -12.28
N ALA A 126 0.24 24.72 -11.72
CA ALA A 126 -0.68 24.54 -10.60
C ALA A 126 -0.21 25.18 -9.28
N LEU A 127 1.11 25.28 -9.06
CA LEU A 127 1.68 26.01 -7.93
C LEU A 127 1.65 27.52 -8.15
N THR A 128 1.88 27.96 -9.39
CA THR A 128 1.78 29.38 -9.78
C THR A 128 0.36 29.89 -9.63
N SER A 129 -0.65 29.10 -10.01
CA SER A 129 -2.06 29.48 -9.87
C SER A 129 -2.47 29.66 -8.40
N LEU A 130 -1.90 28.85 -7.50
CA LEU A 130 -2.09 28.97 -6.05
C LEU A 130 -1.53 30.30 -5.51
N TRP A 131 -0.38 30.74 -6.02
CA TRP A 131 0.20 32.05 -5.70
C TRP A 131 -0.64 33.22 -6.21
N LEU A 132 -1.26 33.08 -7.39
CA LEU A 132 -2.13 34.10 -7.99
C LEU A 132 -3.55 34.13 -7.38
N ALA A 133 -3.77 33.46 -6.24
CA ALA A 133 -5.08 33.30 -5.60
C ALA A 133 -6.17 32.70 -6.52
N ARG A 134 -5.76 31.91 -7.51
CA ARG A 134 -6.63 31.14 -8.42
C ARG A 134 -6.23 29.66 -8.35
N PRO A 135 -6.41 29.01 -7.19
CA PRO A 135 -5.97 27.65 -6.98
C PRO A 135 -6.64 26.68 -7.96
N PHE A 136 -5.85 25.79 -8.54
CA PHE A 136 -6.37 24.67 -9.30
C PHE A 136 -6.73 23.55 -8.33
N PHE A 137 -7.96 23.05 -8.38
CA PHE A 137 -8.41 21.95 -7.53
C PHE A 137 -8.56 20.69 -8.37
N PRO A 138 -7.64 19.70 -8.26
CA PRO A 138 -7.79 18.44 -8.96
C PRO A 138 -9.03 17.71 -8.43
N VAL A 139 -9.87 17.22 -9.34
CA VAL A 139 -11.04 16.40 -8.99
C VAL A 139 -10.52 15.08 -8.43
N PRO A 140 -10.95 14.60 -7.25
CA PRO A 140 -10.51 13.30 -6.75
C PRO A 140 -10.82 12.21 -7.80
N ALA A 141 -9.84 11.36 -8.09
CA ALA A 141 -10.05 10.24 -9.00
C ALA A 141 -11.14 9.33 -8.40
N CYS A 142 -12.25 9.18 -9.11
CA CYS A 142 -13.33 8.26 -8.77
C CYS A 142 -12.87 6.81 -8.90
#